data_AF-A0A7C3SUH8-F1
#
_entry.id   AF-A0A7C3SUH8-F1
#
_cell.length_a   1.000
_cell.length_b   1.000
_cell.length_c   1.000
_cell.angle_alpha   90.00
_cell.angle_beta   90.00
_cell.angle_gamma   90.00
#
_symmetry.space_group_name_H-M   'P 1'
#
loop_
_entity.id
_entity.type
_entity.pdbx_description
1 polymer ?
#
loop_
_entity_poly.entity_id
_entity_poly.type
_entity_poly.pdbx_seq_one_letter_code
_entity_poly.pdbx_strand_id
1 'polypeptide(L)' 'MVTQCCVCKKILNRETNEWIHTTKIHDPITHTYCPECLEMSRRILGLKPRPANLSSNLTK' A
#
# COMPACT_ATOMS: atom_id res chain seq x y z
N MET A 1 7.78 -11.11 9.29
CA MET A 1 7.24 -9.73 9.40
C MET A 1 6.27 -9.48 8.25
N VAL A 2 5.03 -9.09 8.59
CA VAL A 2 3.92 -8.96 7.66
C VAL A 2 3.55 -7.47 7.49
N THR A 3 3.14 -7.07 6.29
CA THR A 3 2.74 -5.69 6.01
C THR A 3 1.22 -5.61 5.86
N GLN A 4 0.56 -4.90 6.78
CA GLN A 4 -0.90 -4.74 6.83
C GLN A 4 -1.33 -3.31 6.47
N CYS A 5 -2.44 -3.19 5.76
CA CYS A 5 -3.05 -1.91 5.44
C CYS A 5 -3.74 -1.33 6.67
N CYS A 6 -3.47 -0.06 6.99
CA CYS A 6 -4.07 0.63 8.13
C CYS A 6 -5.60 0.71 8.03
N VAL A 7 -6.12 0.81 6.80
CA VAL A 7 -7.52 1.11 6.49
C VAL A 7 -8.34 -0.17 6.31
N CYS A 8 -8.05 -0.98 5.29
CA CYS A 8 -8.84 -2.16 4.96
C CYS A 8 -8.37 -3.45 5.64
N LYS A 9 -7.30 -3.40 6.43
CA LYS A 9 -6.69 -4.54 7.16
C LYS A 9 -6.21 -5.71 6.30
N LYS A 10 -6.26 -5.58 4.96
CA LYS A 10 -5.60 -6.49 4.02
C LYS A 10 -4.10 -6.54 4.29
N ILE A 11 -3.47 -7.64 3.92
CA ILE A 11 -2.04 -7.89 4.06
C ILE A 11 -1.40 -8.06 2.69
N LEU A 12 -0.19 -7.53 2.53
CA LEU A 12 0.62 -7.76 1.36
C LEU A 12 1.18 -9.18 1.37
N ASN A 13 0.69 -10.03 0.46
CA ASN A 13 1.35 -11.26 0.08
C ASN A 13 2.60 -10.91 -0.72
N ARG A 14 3.78 -11.25 -0.20
CA ARG A 14 5.06 -10.92 -0.86
C ARG A 14 5.40 -11.82 -2.04
N GLU A 15 4.77 -13.00 -2.13
CA GLU A 15 4.98 -13.94 -3.23
C GLU A 15 4.19 -13.52 -4.47
N THR A 16 2.93 -13.13 -4.28
CA THR A 16 2.06 -12.68 -5.39
C THR A 16 2.06 -11.16 -5.59
N ASN A 17 2.61 -10.41 -4.63
CA ASN A 17 2.58 -8.94 -4.57
C ASN A 17 1.15 -8.36 -4.51
N GLU A 18 0.19 -9.12 -3.97
CA GLU A 18 -1.21 -8.74 -3.86
C GLU A 18 -1.64 -8.47 -2.42
N TRP A 19 -2.67 -7.64 -2.27
CA TRP A 19 -3.28 -7.34 -0.97
C TRP A 19 -4.46 -8.27 -0.71
N ILE A 20 -4.32 -9.17 0.27
CA ILE A 20 -5.31 -10.22 0.58
C ILE A 20 -5.87 -10.08 1.99
N HIS A 21 -7.08 -10.59 2.22
CA HIS A 21 -7.61 -10.77 3.57
C HIS A 21 -7.04 -12.06 4.16
N THR A 22 -6.44 -11.98 5.34
CA THR A 22 -6.07 -13.19 6.10
C THR A 22 -6.96 -13.32 7.33
N THR A 23 -7.20 -14.56 7.73
CA THR A 23 -7.94 -14.90 8.94
C THR A 23 -7.04 -15.05 10.16
N LYS A 24 -5.73 -15.28 9.99
CA LYS A 24 -4.77 -15.42 11.08
C LYS A 24 -3.39 -14.87 10.69
N ILE A 25 -2.77 -14.15 11.62
CA ILE A 25 -1.40 -13.61 11.49
C ILE A 25 -0.65 -14.05 12.73
N HIS A 26 0.42 -14.83 12.54
CA HIS A 26 1.28 -15.30 13.64
C HIS A 26 2.58 -14.49 13.74
N ASP A 27 2.89 -13.71 12.70
CA ASP A 27 4.09 -12.88 12.58
C ASP A 27 3.91 -11.45 13.10
N PRO A 28 5.01 -10.77 13.48
CA PRO A 28 4.99 -9.33 13.75
C PRO A 28 4.46 -8.53 12.56
N ILE A 29 3.57 -7.57 12.85
CA ILE A 29 2.88 -6.75 11.84
C ILE A 29 3.51 -5.37 11.75
N THR A 30 3.71 -4.90 10.53
CA THR A 30 3.98 -3.50 10.20
C THR A 30 2.83 -2.91 9.43
N HIS A 31 2.56 -1.63 9.65
CA HIS A 31 1.40 -0.96 9.09
C HIS A 31 1.83 -0.01 7.97
N THR A 32 1.09 -0.01 6.87
CA THR A 32 1.23 0.94 5.75
C THR A 32 -0.13 1.13 5.06
N TYR A 33 -0.18 1.76 3.89
CA TYR A 33 -1.39 1.90 3.08
C TYR A 33 -1.29 1.03 1.82
N CYS A 34 -2.35 0.27 1.51
CA CYS A 34 -2.44 -0.37 0.22
C CYS A 34 -2.72 0.66 -0.89
N PRO A 35 -2.38 0.36 -2.16
CA PRO A 35 -2.62 1.27 -3.29
C PRO A 35 -4.07 1.73 -3.39
N GLU A 36 -5.04 0.83 -3.19
CA GLU A 36 -6.48 1.14 -3.28
C GLU A 36 -6.88 2.20 -2.24
N CYS A 37 -6.49 2.00 -0.98
CA CYS A 37 -6.82 2.95 0.09
C CYS A 37 -6.05 4.27 -0.04
N LEU A 38 -4.82 4.23 -0.56
CA LEU A 38 -4.05 5.44 -0.84
C LEU A 38 -4.72 6.25 -1.96
N GLU A 39 -5.16 5.61 -3.04
CA GLU A 39 -5.87 6.28 -4.12
C GLU A 39 -7.22 6.86 -3.66
N MET A 40 -7.98 6.10 -2.87
CA MET A 40 -9.22 6.57 -2.27
C MET A 40 -8.98 7.82 -1.42
N SER A 41 -7.96 7.82 -0.57
CA SER A 41 -7.62 8.99 0.26
C SER A 41 -7.27 10.22 -0.58
N ARG A 42 -6.56 10.04 -1.70
CA ARG A 42 -6.24 11.13 -2.64
C ARG A 42 -7.49 11.72 -3.27
N ARG A 43 -8.44 10.87 -3.71
CA ARG A 43 -9.72 11.32 -4.29
C ARG A 43 -10.53 12.12 -3.26
N ILE A 44 -10.62 11.64 -2.02
CA ILE A 44 -11.32 12.33 -0.93
C ILE A 44 -10.69 13.70 -0.64
N LEU A 45 -9.36 13.79 -0.63
CA LEU A 45 -8.63 15.02 -0.36
C LEU A 45 -8.50 15.96 -1.58
N GLY A 46 -9.06 15.60 -2.74
CA GLY A 46 -8.90 16.36 -3.98
C GLY A 46 -7.46 16.46 -4.47
N LEU A 47 -6.58 15.55 -4.06
CA LEU A 47 -5.17 15.54 -4.45
C LEU A 47 -5.04 15.00 -5.88
N LYS A 48 -4.48 15.82 -6.77
CA LYS A 48 -4.21 15.41 -8.16
C LYS A 48 -3.30 14.16 -8.20
N PRO A 49 -3.52 13.22 -9.14
CA PRO A 49 -2.63 12.07 -9.32
C PRO A 49 -1.19 12.55 -9.52
N ARG A 50 -0.23 11.94 -8.80
CA ARG A 50 1.19 12.17 -9.10
C ARG A 50 1.46 11.62 -10.51
N PRO A 51 1.99 12.42 -11.46
CA PRO A 51 2.33 11.91 -12.78
C PRO A 51 3.39 10.80 -12.64
N ALA A 52 3.22 9.71 -13.38
CA ALA A 52 4.09 8.53 -13.33
C ALA A 52 5.54 8.78 -13.81
N ASN A 53 5.85 9.99 -14.31
CA ASN A 53 7.10 10.35 -14.96
C ASN A 53 8.18 10.97 -14.04
N LEU A 54 8.08 10.84 -12.72
CA LEU A 54 9.09 11.40 -11.79
C LEU A 54 9.89 10.34 -11.02
N SER A 55 10.25 9.22 -11.66
CA SER A 55 11.13 8.19 -11.09
C SER A 55 12.41 7.96 -11.91
N SER A 56 12.92 8.97 -12.62
CA SER A 56 14.12 8.81 -13.47
C SER A 56 15.13 9.95 -13.41
N ASN A 57 15.28 10.67 -12.28
CA ASN A 57 16.39 11.62 -12.11
C ASN A 57 16.78 11.78 -10.63
N LEU A 58 17.19 10.69 -9.99
CA LEU A 58 18.07 10.77 -8.83
C LEU A 58 19.20 9.75 -8.98
N THR A 59 20.00 9.93 -10.03
CA THR A 59 21.32 9.32 -10.12
C THR A 59 22.33 10.40 -10.51
N LYS A 60 23.07 10.81 -9.47
CA LYS A 60 24.40 11.45 -9.47
C LYS A 60 24.51 12.93 -9.83
#